data_AF-F1B897-F1
#
_entry.id   AF-F1B897-F1
#
_cell.length_a   1.000
_cell.length_b   1.000
_cell.length_c   1.000
_cell.angle_alpha   90.00
_cell.angle_beta   90.00
_cell.angle_gamma   90.00
#
_symmetry.space_group_name_H-M   'P 1'
#
loop_
_entity.id
_entity.type
_entity.pdbx_description
1 polymer ?
#
loop_
_entity_poly.entity_id
_entity_poly.type
_entity_poly.pdbx_seq_one_letter_code
_entity_poly.pdbx_strand_id
1 'polypeptide(L)'
;MALKDVAVSSGSACTSASLEPSYVLRALGVDDDMAHTSIRFGIGRFTTESEIDYAIDLAAKHVKRLRDMSPLWEMVQEGVDLKSIKWTQEH
;
A
#
# COMPACT_ATOMS: atom_id res chain seq x y z
N MET A 1 -10.15 2.07 1.52
CA MET A 1 -9.38 1.23 0.58
C MET A 1 -9.81 1.54 -0.85
N ALA A 2 -8.89 1.77 -1.80
CA ALA A 2 -9.20 2.21 -3.17
C ALA A 2 -9.60 1.08 -4.13
N LEU A 3 -9.17 -0.16 -3.86
CA LEU A 3 -9.49 -1.36 -4.62
C LEU A 3 -10.81 -1.96 -4.13
N LYS A 4 -11.96 -1.41 -4.56
CA LYS A 4 -13.28 -1.89 -4.12
C LYS A 4 -13.72 -3.18 -4.81
N ASP A 5 -13.21 -3.43 -6.02
CA ASP A 5 -13.66 -4.53 -6.89
C ASP A 5 -12.72 -5.75 -6.85
N VAL A 6 -11.63 -5.68 -6.06
CA VAL A 6 -10.66 -6.77 -5.89
C VAL A 6 -10.47 -7.04 -4.40
N ALA A 7 -10.70 -8.27 -3.98
CA ALA A 7 -10.47 -8.69 -2.60
C ALA A 7 -8.96 -8.75 -2.31
N VAL A 8 -8.49 -7.88 -1.42
CA VAL A 8 -7.08 -7.77 -1.02
C VAL A 8 -6.94 -7.65 0.49
N SER A 9 -5.72 -7.78 0.99
CA SER A 9 -5.38 -7.54 2.40
C SER A 9 -4.25 -6.53 2.51
N SER A 10 -4.31 -5.62 3.50
CA SER A 10 -3.30 -4.59 3.78
C SER A 10 -2.45 -4.88 5.03
N GLY A 11 -2.52 -6.09 5.60
CA GLY A 11 -1.83 -6.48 6.84
C GLY A 11 -1.14 -7.85 6.75
N SER A 12 -0.53 -8.29 7.86
CA SER A 12 0.15 -9.61 7.94
C SER A 12 -0.81 -10.80 7.85
N ALA A 13 -2.11 -10.61 8.12
CA ALA A 13 -3.13 -11.65 8.08
C ALA A 13 -4.53 -11.03 7.98
N CYS A 14 -5.58 -11.85 8.11
CA CYS A 14 -6.97 -11.43 8.31
C CYS A 14 -7.07 -10.54 9.56
N THR A 15 -6.93 -9.23 9.40
CA THR A 15 -6.87 -8.29 10.52
C THR A 15 -8.23 -8.23 11.24
N SER A 16 -8.25 -8.72 12.47
CA SER A 16 -9.30 -8.45 13.45
C SER A 16 -9.12 -7.02 13.98
N ALA A 17 -9.85 -6.07 13.38
CA ALA A 17 -10.17 -4.73 13.89
C ALA A 17 -9.05 -3.72 14.21
N SER A 18 -7.77 -4.10 14.33
CA SER A 18 -6.68 -3.15 14.66
C SER A 18 -5.97 -2.62 13.41
N LEU A 19 -5.68 -1.32 13.39
CA LEU A 19 -5.03 -0.58 12.29
C LEU A 19 -3.48 -0.71 12.28
N GLU A 20 -2.95 -1.63 13.07
CA GLU A 20 -1.51 -1.82 13.27
C GLU A 20 -0.79 -2.33 12.00
N PRO A 21 0.44 -1.88 11.74
CA PRO A 21 1.22 -2.34 10.62
C PRO A 21 1.61 -3.81 10.77
N SER A 22 1.76 -4.48 9.63
CA SER A 22 2.12 -5.90 9.53
C SER A 22 3.34 -6.24 10.39
N TYR A 23 3.15 -7.07 11.43
CA TYR A 23 4.27 -7.55 12.26
C TYR A 23 5.30 -8.37 11.44
N VAL A 24 4.87 -8.98 10.34
CA VAL A 24 5.76 -9.71 9.42
C VAL A 24 6.65 -8.73 8.66
N LEU A 25 6.10 -7.64 8.12
CA LEU A 25 6.89 -6.64 7.41
C LEU A 25 7.87 -5.92 8.36
N ARG A 26 7.43 -5.63 9.59
CA ARG A 26 8.34 -5.11 10.63
C ARG A 26 9.48 -6.07 10.95
N ALA A 27 9.20 -7.37 11.08
CA ALA A 27 10.23 -8.37 11.31
C ALA A 27 11.23 -8.50 10.15
N LEU A 28 10.81 -8.16 8.93
CA LEU A 28 11.68 -8.07 7.74
C LEU A 28 12.46 -6.75 7.65
N GLY A 29 12.28 -5.83 8.61
CA GLY A 29 12.94 -4.53 8.62
C GLY A 29 12.32 -3.50 7.67
N VAL A 30 11.06 -3.68 7.28
CA VAL A 30 10.32 -2.69 6.49
C VAL A 30 9.86 -1.56 7.42
N ASP A 31 10.15 -0.31 7.04
CA ASP A 31 9.73 0.89 7.77
C ASP A 31 8.19 0.94 7.92
N ASP A 32 7.69 1.50 9.02
CA ASP A 32 6.25 1.49 9.33
C ASP A 32 5.37 2.15 8.24
N ASP A 33 5.82 3.27 7.66
CA ASP A 33 5.11 3.95 6.56
C ASP A 33 4.94 3.03 5.33
N MET A 34 5.99 2.24 5.04
CA MET A 34 5.96 1.24 3.96
C MET A 34 5.11 0.03 4.33
N ALA A 35 5.13 -0.38 5.60
CA ALA A 35 4.30 -1.48 6.08
C ALA A 35 2.79 -1.13 6.03
N HIS A 36 2.42 0.13 6.32
CA HIS A 36 1.04 0.62 6.23
C HIS A 36 0.52 0.78 4.80
N THR A 37 1.42 0.98 3.83
CA THR A 37 1.08 1.17 2.41
C THR A 37 1.20 -0.12 1.58
N SER A 38 1.42 -1.26 2.25
CA SER A 38 1.57 -2.57 1.61
C SER A 38 0.24 -3.26 1.31
N ILE A 39 0.18 -3.97 0.19
CA ILE A 39 -1.00 -4.74 -0.25
C ILE A 39 -0.56 -6.18 -0.61
N ARG A 40 -1.30 -7.17 -0.13
CA ARG A 40 -1.12 -8.59 -0.47
C ARG A 40 -2.20 -9.03 -1.46
N PHE A 41 -1.76 -9.48 -2.63
CA PHE A 41 -2.59 -10.15 -3.64
C PHE A 41 -2.44 -11.67 -3.49
N GLY A 42 -3.56 -12.39 -3.46
CA GLY A 42 -3.58 -13.86 -3.47
C GLY A 42 -4.10 -14.35 -4.81
N ILE A 43 -3.37 -15.28 -5.43
CA ILE A 43 -3.75 -15.94 -6.68
C ILE A 43 -4.01 -17.41 -6.37
N GLY A 44 -5.14 -17.95 -6.85
CA GLY A 44 -5.57 -19.31 -6.55
C GLY A 44 -5.90 -20.11 -7.80
N ARG A 45 -6.34 -21.36 -7.58
CA ARG A 45 -6.71 -22.30 -8.67
C ARG A 45 -7.76 -21.75 -9.64
N PHE A 46 -8.64 -20.88 -9.15
CA PHE A 46 -9.76 -20.33 -9.91
C PHE A 46 -9.51 -18.92 -10.44
N THR A 47 -8.34 -18.34 -10.17
CA THR A 47 -7.96 -17.04 -10.72
C THR A 47 -7.63 -17.19 -12.20
N THR A 48 -8.22 -16.33 -13.02
CA THR A 48 -8.00 -16.26 -14.47
C THR A 48 -7.02 -15.16 -14.84
N GLU A 49 -6.38 -15.27 -16.00
CA GLU A 49 -5.50 -14.21 -16.53
C GLU A 49 -6.25 -12.88 -16.68
N SER A 50 -7.50 -12.91 -17.16
CA SER A 50 -8.33 -11.70 -17.27
C SER A 50 -8.60 -10.99 -15.95
N GLU A 51 -8.74 -11.74 -14.85
CA GLU A 51 -8.89 -11.13 -13.51
C GLU A 51 -7.59 -10.50 -13.03
N ILE A 52 -6.45 -11.10 -13.38
CA ILE A 52 -5.12 -10.55 -13.08
C ILE A 52 -4.92 -9.25 -13.84
N ASP A 53 -5.18 -9.23 -15.16
CA ASP A 53 -5.05 -8.04 -15.99
C ASP A 53 -5.95 -6.90 -15.47
N TYR A 54 -7.20 -7.22 -15.12
CA TYR A 54 -8.12 -6.27 -14.51
C TYR A 54 -7.59 -5.71 -13.20
N ALA A 55 -7.06 -6.56 -12.31
CA ALA A 55 -6.51 -6.13 -11.02
C ALA A 55 -5.28 -5.22 -11.20
N ILE A 56 -4.42 -5.51 -12.18
CA ILE A 56 -3.25 -4.70 -12.54
C ILE A 56 -3.69 -3.30 -12.98
N ASP A 57 -4.61 -3.21 -13.94
CA ASP A 57 -5.11 -1.94 -14.47
C ASP A 57 -5.77 -1.09 -13.38
N LEU A 58 -6.60 -1.73 -12.56
CA LEU A 58 -7.28 -1.06 -11.44
C LEU A 58 -6.27 -0.53 -10.42
N ALA A 59 -5.28 -1.33 -10.03
CA ALA A 59 -4.24 -0.93 -9.09
C ALA A 59 -3.39 0.21 -9.64
N ALA A 60 -2.90 0.10 -10.87
CA ALA A 60 -2.09 1.14 -11.52
C ALA A 60 -2.85 2.47 -11.59
N LYS A 61 -4.12 2.43 -12.02
CA LYS A 61 -4.99 3.61 -12.10
C LYS A 61 -5.15 4.28 -10.73
N HIS A 62 -5.42 3.51 -9.68
CA HIS A 62 -5.64 4.07 -8.35
C HIS A 62 -4.35 4.57 -7.69
N VAL A 63 -3.23 3.86 -7.86
CA VAL A 63 -1.91 4.31 -7.39
C VAL A 63 -1.54 5.64 -8.02
N LYS A 64 -1.72 5.77 -9.36
CA LYS A 64 -1.47 7.04 -10.06
C LYS A 64 -2.33 8.17 -9.48
N ARG A 65 -3.65 7.96 -9.38
CA ARG A 65 -4.55 8.97 -8.83
C ARG A 65 -4.19 9.39 -7.40
N LEU A 66 -3.80 8.44 -6.54
CA LEU A 66 -3.41 8.74 -5.16
C LEU A 66 -2.09 9.52 -5.10
N ARG A 67 -1.14 9.19 -5.98
CA ARG A 67 0.13 9.92 -6.13
C ARG A 67 -0.07 11.33 -6.66
N ASP A 68 -0.95 11.52 -7.65
CA ASP A 68 -1.30 12.85 -8.20
C ASP A 68 -1.93 13.78 -7.14
N MET A 69 -2.47 13.23 -6.05
CA MET A 69 -3.07 13.98 -4.94
C MET A 69 -2.16 14.06 -3.71
N SER A 70 -0.99 13.42 -3.74
CA SER A 70 -0.13 13.25 -2.56
C SER A 70 0.99 14.29 -2.55
N PRO A 71 1.02 15.21 -1.57
CA PRO A 71 2.13 16.16 -1.43
C PRO A 71 3.47 15.44 -1.13
N LEU A 72 3.42 14.25 -0.52
CA LEU A 72 4.61 13.41 -0.32
C LEU A 72 5.20 12.94 -1.65
N TRP A 73 4.34 12.66 -2.63
CA TRP A 73 4.79 12.21 -3.94
C TRP A 73 5.43 13.35 -4.74
N GLU A 74 4.87 14.56 -4.66
CA GLU A 74 5.46 15.77 -5.25
C GLU A 74 6.87 16.02 -4.71
N MET A 75 7.04 15.98 -3.37
CA MET A 75 8.36 16.11 -2.73
C MET A 75 9.37 15.07 -3.24
N VAL A 76 8.93 13.80 -3.40
CA VAL A 76 9.80 12.76 -3.96
C VAL A 76 10.18 13.05 -5.42
N GLN A 77 9.26 13.56 -6.24
CA GLN A 77 9.56 13.96 -7.63
C GLN A 77 10.56 15.13 -7.70
N GLU A 78 10.54 16.02 -6.71
CA GLU A 78 11.51 17.12 -6.56
C GLU A 78 12.86 16.67 -5.99
N GLY A 79 13.02 15.38 -5.67
CA GLY A 79 14.26 14.80 -5.15
C GLY A 79 14.46 14.99 -3.65
N VAL A 80 13.42 15.37 -2.91
CA VAL A 80 13.46 15.49 -1.45
C VAL A 80 13.48 14.10 -0.82
N ASP A 81 14.44 13.85 0.06
CA ASP A 81 14.43 12.67 0.91
C ASP A 81 13.39 12.84 2.03
N LEU A 82 12.28 12.11 1.95
CA LEU A 82 11.21 12.15 2.95
C LEU A 82 11.69 11.76 4.36
N LYS A 83 12.78 11.00 4.49
CA LYS A 83 13.38 10.65 5.79
C LYS A 83 14.10 11.81 6.45
N SER A 84 14.46 12.84 5.68
CA SER A 84 15.10 14.06 6.19
C SER A 84 14.10 15.07 6.76
N ILE A 85 12.80 14.86 6.51
CA ILE A 85 11.72 15.74 6.98
C ILE A 85 11.45 15.45 8.46
N LYS A 86 11.45 16.50 9.29
CA LYS A 86 11.00 16.39 10.69
C LYS A 86 9.47 16.42 10.74
N TRP A 87 8.89 15.22 10.87
CA TRP A 87 7.47 15.05 11.11
C TRP A 87 7.12 15.43 12.56
N THR A 88 6.09 16.26 12.76
CA THR A 88 5.44 16.38 14.06
C THR A 88 4.62 15.12 14.30
N GLN A 89 5.16 14.17 15.05
CA GLN A 89 4.36 13.07 15.58
C GLN A 89 3.57 13.61 16.78
N GLU A 90 2.27 13.85 16.61
CA GLU A 90 1.35 13.88 17.76
C GLU A 90 1.06 12.44 18.18
N HIS A 91 1.01 12.25 19.50
CA HIS A 91 0.92 10.98 20.23
C HIS A 91 -0.21 10.04 19.81
#